data_AF-X1J0C0-F1
#
_entry.id   AF-X1J0C0-F1
#
_cell.length_a   1.000
_cell.length_b   1.000
_cell.length_c   1.000
_cell.angle_alpha   90.00
_cell.angle_beta   90.00
_cell.angle_gamma   90.00
#
_symmetry.space_group_name_H-M   'P 1'
#
loop_
_entity.id
_entity.type
_entity.pdbx_description
1 polymer ?
#
loop_
_entity_poly.entity_id
_entity_poly.type
_entity_poly.pdbx_seq_one_letter_code
_entity_poly.pdbx_strand_id
1 'polypeptide(L)'
;FIVLDSAHQGYIYQDILGAYFVAQELAHGKGTTRFHFDYKKTLNGVPDKFDDLAIYYEGTKSFIQIKYSNDEHQHVLTKQDFASSSAYNLALSDLFETWKALNGSGCAWRVCLAWEKPMLGDPIQTVLIQLPDSESLLPGTTCYQFNCDALWPEHGEVLSSWRALGNRAKSIDRTVFKAFLDCLVLEVNCPKSTLLKDYNQGLERLLTRTIERIGIGIYPNDHLTVRQVAESLCTIIKRRRATNNSTPISCDEIAHDINIIQTYGG
;
A
#
# COMPACT_ATOMS: atom_id res chain seq x y z
N PHE A 1 -27.71 -1.26 12.89
CA PHE A 1 -26.29 -1.38 12.52
C PHE A 1 -26.22 -1.51 11.01
N ILE A 2 -25.70 -0.50 10.30
CA ILE A 2 -25.47 -0.63 8.87
C ILE A 2 -24.19 -1.47 8.74
N VAL A 3 -24.32 -2.72 8.31
CA VAL A 3 -23.18 -3.54 7.92
C VAL A 3 -22.62 -2.90 6.66
N LEU A 4 -21.45 -2.26 6.77
CA LEU A 4 -20.72 -1.77 5.62
C LEU A 4 -20.25 -2.98 4.81
N ASP A 5 -20.57 -3.02 3.52
CA ASP A 5 -20.06 -4.03 2.60
C ASP A 5 -18.51 -4.05 2.63
N SER A 6 -17.92 -5.23 2.41
CA SER A 6 -16.48 -5.47 2.49
C SER A 6 -15.67 -4.50 1.61
N ALA A 7 -16.18 -4.18 0.42
CA ALA A 7 -15.56 -3.20 -0.48
C ALA A 7 -15.50 -1.80 0.14
N HIS A 8 -16.56 -1.37 0.83
CA HIS A 8 -16.59 -0.07 1.49
C HIS A 8 -15.61 -0.02 2.67
N GLN A 9 -15.49 -1.11 3.44
CA GLN A 9 -14.50 -1.19 4.52
C GLN A 9 -13.07 -1.09 3.98
N GLY A 10 -12.78 -1.74 2.85
CA GLY A 10 -11.50 -1.65 2.16
C GLY A 10 -11.14 -0.22 1.75
N TYR A 11 -12.10 0.53 1.21
CA TYR A 11 -11.87 1.94 0.87
C TYR A 11 -11.61 2.83 2.08
N ILE A 12 -12.33 2.63 3.19
CA ILE A 12 -12.07 3.38 4.44
C ILE A 12 -10.66 3.06 4.95
N TYR A 13 -10.25 1.79 4.91
CA TYR A 13 -8.90 1.37 5.30
C TYR A 13 -7.82 2.06 4.46
N GLN A 14 -8.00 2.10 3.13
CA GLN A 14 -7.11 2.81 2.22
C GLN A 14 -7.03 4.31 2.54
N ASP A 15 -8.18 4.95 2.80
CA ASP A 15 -8.23 6.38 3.15
C ASP A 15 -7.43 6.66 4.45
N ILE A 16 -7.53 5.79 5.46
CA ILE A 16 -6.78 5.92 6.74
C ILE A 16 -5.27 5.65 6.52
N LEU A 17 -4.91 4.61 5.76
CA LEU A 17 -3.52 4.28 5.51
C LEU A 17 -2.84 5.38 4.67
N GLY A 18 -3.55 5.94 3.69
CA GLY A 18 -3.10 7.13 2.97
C GLY A 18 -2.90 8.32 3.91
N ALA A 19 -3.82 8.55 4.86
CA ALA A 19 -3.70 9.64 5.83
C ALA A 19 -2.47 9.45 6.73
N TYR A 20 -2.17 8.20 7.09
CA TYR A 20 -0.96 7.86 7.84
C TYR A 20 0.31 8.22 7.07
N PHE A 21 0.41 7.88 5.79
CA PHE A 21 1.59 8.23 4.98
C PHE A 21 1.75 9.75 4.79
N VAL A 22 0.65 10.48 4.58
CA VAL A 22 0.68 11.94 4.55
C VAL A 22 1.17 12.50 5.89
N ALA A 23 0.61 12.05 7.01
CA ALA A 23 1.03 12.51 8.33
C ALA A 23 2.50 12.19 8.62
N GLN A 24 2.99 11.05 8.16
CA GLN A 24 4.39 10.64 8.31
C GLN A 24 5.33 11.60 7.55
N GLU A 25 5.00 11.95 6.31
CA GLU A 25 5.82 12.84 5.50
C GLU A 25 5.76 14.30 6.02
N LEU A 26 4.59 14.76 6.49
CA LEU A 26 4.47 16.04 7.20
C LEU A 26 5.33 16.08 8.48
N ALA A 27 5.32 15.01 9.28
CA ALA A 27 6.12 14.91 10.50
C ALA A 27 7.63 14.88 10.22
N HIS A 28 8.05 14.52 9.01
CA HIS A 28 9.44 14.57 8.57
C HIS A 28 9.80 15.88 7.85
N GLY A 29 8.88 16.85 7.77
CA GLY A 29 9.11 18.12 7.09
C GLY A 29 9.18 18.01 5.56
N LYS A 30 8.65 16.93 4.97
CA LYS A 30 8.70 16.67 3.53
C LYS A 30 7.47 17.23 2.82
N GLY A 31 7.28 18.54 2.91
CA GLY A 31 6.14 19.26 2.33
C GLY A 31 5.95 19.03 0.82
N THR A 32 7.04 18.82 0.09
CA THR A 32 7.02 18.60 -1.36
C THR A 32 6.65 17.17 -1.76
N THR A 33 6.50 16.23 -0.83
CA THR A 33 6.04 14.86 -1.16
C THR A 33 4.64 14.93 -1.76
N ARG A 34 4.42 14.23 -2.87
CA ARG A 34 3.13 14.23 -3.58
C ARG A 34 2.47 12.86 -3.55
N PHE A 35 1.15 12.86 -3.58
CA PHE A 35 0.32 11.66 -3.45
C PHE A 35 -0.73 11.57 -4.55
N HIS A 36 -0.94 10.35 -5.03
CA HIS A 36 -2.12 9.95 -5.78
C HIS A 36 -2.85 8.84 -5.03
N PHE A 37 -4.17 8.98 -4.93
CA PHE A 37 -5.04 8.04 -4.24
C PHE A 37 -6.05 7.47 -5.24
N ASP A 38 -6.08 6.15 -5.39
CA ASP A 38 -6.99 5.39 -6.26
C ASP A 38 -7.06 5.98 -7.68
N TYR A 39 -5.90 6.10 -8.31
CA TYR A 39 -5.77 6.68 -9.65
C TYR A 39 -5.00 5.77 -10.59
N LYS A 40 -5.65 5.38 -11.69
CA LYS A 40 -5.06 4.55 -12.75
C LYS A 40 -4.12 5.35 -13.64
N LYS A 41 -2.92 4.83 -13.82
CA LYS A 41 -1.78 5.43 -14.52
C LYS A 41 -1.41 4.66 -15.78
N THR A 42 -1.86 3.41 -15.91
CA THR A 42 -1.66 2.63 -17.15
C THR A 42 -2.62 3.07 -18.27
N LEU A 43 -2.22 2.81 -19.51
CA LEU A 43 -3.07 3.05 -20.69
C LEU A 43 -4.23 2.03 -20.75
N ASN A 44 -5.28 2.40 -21.49
CA ASN A 44 -6.42 1.51 -21.74
C ASN A 44 -5.96 0.13 -22.26
N GLY A 45 -6.44 -0.93 -21.62
CA GLY A 45 -6.12 -2.32 -21.96
C GLY A 45 -4.95 -2.93 -21.19
N VAL A 46 -4.17 -2.13 -20.46
CA VAL A 46 -3.15 -2.63 -19.52
C VAL A 46 -3.72 -2.59 -18.10
N PRO A 47 -3.74 -3.71 -17.35
CA PRO A 47 -4.15 -3.69 -15.96
C PRO A 47 -3.35 -2.67 -15.15
N ASP A 48 -4.02 -1.88 -14.32
CA ASP A 48 -3.37 -1.14 -13.23
C ASP A 48 -3.75 -1.83 -11.93
N LYS A 49 -2.76 -2.40 -11.26
CA LYS A 49 -2.89 -3.10 -9.97
C LYS A 49 -2.10 -2.39 -8.87
N PHE A 50 -1.70 -1.14 -9.09
CA PHE A 50 -1.05 -0.30 -8.09
C PHE A 50 -1.62 1.14 -8.18
N ASP A 51 -2.93 1.23 -8.33
CA ASP A 51 -3.69 2.47 -8.41
C ASP A 51 -4.06 3.02 -7.02
N ASP A 52 -4.21 2.15 -6.02
CA ASP A 52 -4.60 2.50 -4.63
C ASP A 52 -3.82 3.68 -4.05
N LEU A 53 -2.49 3.64 -4.07
CA LEU A 53 -1.64 4.72 -3.54
C LEU A 53 -0.33 4.82 -4.31
N ALA A 54 0.00 6.04 -4.75
CA ALA A 54 1.33 6.37 -5.24
C ALA A 54 1.91 7.58 -4.52
N ILE A 55 3.20 7.50 -4.16
CA ILE A 55 3.93 8.54 -3.43
C ILE A 55 5.13 8.96 -4.27
N TYR A 56 5.34 10.27 -4.41
CA TYR A 56 6.41 10.86 -5.21
C TYR A 56 7.26 11.80 -4.34
N TYR A 57 8.55 11.51 -4.21
CA TYR A 57 9.49 12.35 -3.45
C TYR A 57 10.91 12.27 -4.02
N GLU A 58 11.56 13.41 -4.24
CA GLU A 58 12.97 13.49 -4.69
C GLU A 58 13.34 12.53 -5.84
N GLY A 59 12.49 12.42 -6.86
CA GLY A 59 12.72 11.55 -8.02
C GLY A 59 12.41 10.06 -7.79
N THR A 60 12.08 9.66 -6.55
CA THR A 60 11.57 8.34 -6.21
C THR A 60 10.05 8.25 -6.40
N LYS A 61 9.56 7.05 -6.73
CA LYS A 61 8.15 6.75 -6.92
C LYS A 61 7.80 5.46 -6.19
N SER A 62 6.93 5.53 -5.19
CA SER A 62 6.44 4.33 -4.50
C SER A 62 5.04 4.02 -4.98
N PHE A 63 4.82 2.79 -5.44
CA PHE A 63 3.54 2.25 -5.87
C PHE A 63 3.08 1.19 -4.87
N ILE A 64 1.91 1.41 -4.25
CA ILE A 64 1.42 0.60 -3.15
C ILE A 64 0.01 0.11 -3.49
N GLN A 65 -0.16 -1.21 -3.53
CA GLN A 65 -1.47 -1.87 -3.56
C GLN A 65 -1.85 -2.27 -2.14
N ILE A 66 -3.08 -2.01 -1.73
CA ILE A 66 -3.57 -2.21 -0.37
C ILE A 66 -4.73 -3.22 -0.40
N LYS A 67 -4.72 -4.18 0.53
CA LYS A 67 -5.89 -5.04 0.80
C LYS A 67 -6.17 -5.12 2.29
N TYR A 68 -7.46 -5.15 2.61
CA TYR A 68 -7.96 -5.18 3.97
C TYR A 68 -8.73 -6.47 4.26
N SER A 69 -8.58 -6.99 5.48
CA SER A 69 -9.51 -7.93 6.10
C SER A 69 -9.74 -7.51 7.54
N ASN A 70 -10.97 -7.62 8.03
CA ASN A 70 -11.33 -7.23 9.40
C ASN A 70 -11.13 -8.40 10.38
N ASP A 71 -11.38 -8.15 11.66
CA ASP A 71 -11.21 -9.16 12.72
C ASP A 71 -12.28 -10.25 12.69
N GLU A 72 -13.46 -9.98 12.12
CA GLU A 72 -14.55 -10.95 11.99
C GLU A 72 -14.35 -11.91 10.79
N HIS A 73 -13.70 -11.42 9.74
CA HIS A 73 -13.46 -12.10 8.47
C HIS A 73 -11.98 -12.01 8.12
N GLN A 74 -11.15 -12.60 8.98
CA GLN A 74 -9.70 -12.60 8.78
C GLN A 74 -9.34 -13.38 7.51
N HIS A 75 -8.37 -12.84 6.77
CA HIS A 75 -7.78 -13.52 5.61
C HIS A 75 -6.32 -13.85 5.92
N VAL A 76 -5.94 -15.09 5.66
CA VAL A 76 -4.56 -15.59 5.76
C VAL A 76 -3.97 -15.53 4.36
N LEU A 77 -2.75 -14.99 4.21
CA LEU A 77 -2.06 -14.99 2.92
C LEU A 77 -1.82 -16.42 2.42
N THR A 78 -2.31 -16.74 1.23
CA THR A 78 -2.19 -18.06 0.60
C THR A 78 -1.65 -17.97 -0.82
N LYS A 79 -1.16 -19.09 -1.35
CA LYS A 79 -0.73 -19.20 -2.76
C LYS A 79 -1.81 -18.73 -3.75
N GLN A 80 -3.08 -19.00 -3.47
CA GLN A 80 -4.18 -18.71 -4.41
C GLN A 80 -4.41 -17.21 -4.62
N ASP A 81 -4.02 -16.38 -3.66
CA ASP A 81 -4.16 -14.92 -3.78
C ASP A 81 -3.35 -14.38 -4.97
N PHE A 82 -2.20 -15.02 -5.26
CA PHE A 82 -1.23 -14.62 -6.28
C PHE A 82 -1.17 -15.53 -7.51
N ALA A 83 -1.68 -16.76 -7.42
CA ALA A 83 -1.56 -17.77 -8.48
C ALA A 83 -2.49 -17.53 -9.68
N SER A 84 -3.63 -16.88 -9.48
CA SER A 84 -4.59 -16.53 -10.52
C SER A 84 -5.34 -15.25 -10.14
N SER A 85 -6.12 -14.69 -11.07
CA SER A 85 -7.00 -13.56 -10.78
C SER A 85 -8.11 -14.02 -9.83
N SER A 86 -7.79 -14.04 -8.54
CA SER A 86 -8.67 -14.33 -7.43
C SER A 86 -9.57 -13.12 -7.12
N ALA A 87 -10.46 -13.25 -6.14
CA ALA A 87 -11.32 -12.15 -5.68
C ALA A 87 -10.54 -10.88 -5.29
N TYR A 88 -9.26 -11.02 -4.91
CA TYR A 88 -8.43 -9.91 -4.48
C TYR A 88 -7.60 -9.27 -5.60
N ASN A 89 -7.64 -9.80 -6.83
CA ASN A 89 -6.97 -9.23 -8.01
C ASN A 89 -5.43 -9.07 -7.87
N LEU A 90 -4.76 -9.95 -7.13
CA LEU A 90 -3.31 -9.91 -6.87
C LEU A 90 -2.50 -10.92 -7.72
N ALA A 91 -3.05 -11.42 -8.82
CA ALA A 91 -2.32 -12.36 -9.68
C ALA A 91 -0.95 -11.79 -10.07
N LEU A 92 0.13 -12.56 -9.86
CA LEU A 92 1.49 -12.10 -10.17
C LEU A 92 1.64 -11.64 -11.62
N SER A 93 0.92 -12.28 -12.53
CA SER A 93 0.93 -11.90 -13.93
C SER A 93 0.31 -10.52 -14.19
N ASP A 94 -0.70 -10.11 -13.44
CA ASP A 94 -1.34 -8.81 -13.62
C ASP A 94 -0.53 -7.69 -12.93
N LEU A 95 0.07 -8.00 -11.77
CA LEU A 95 1.05 -7.14 -11.11
C LEU A 95 2.28 -6.89 -11.99
N PHE A 96 2.77 -7.94 -12.66
CA PHE A 96 3.88 -7.84 -13.61
C PHE A 96 3.57 -6.92 -14.79
N GLU A 97 2.39 -7.01 -15.40
CA GLU A 97 2.02 -6.12 -16.50
C GLU A 97 1.94 -4.65 -16.05
N THR A 98 1.44 -4.39 -14.84
CA THR A 98 1.43 -3.03 -14.26
C THR A 98 2.86 -2.53 -14.04
N TRP A 99 3.70 -3.36 -13.42
CA TRP A 99 5.12 -3.05 -13.20
C TRP A 99 5.81 -2.76 -14.52
N LYS A 100 5.67 -3.62 -15.53
CA LYS A 100 6.31 -3.46 -16.83
C LYS A 100 5.90 -2.16 -17.52
N ALA A 101 4.66 -1.72 -17.34
CA ALA A 101 4.15 -0.50 -17.95
C ALA A 101 4.63 0.80 -17.28
N LEU A 102 4.87 0.80 -15.97
CA LEU A 102 5.17 2.03 -15.21
C LEU A 102 6.57 2.05 -14.57
N ASN A 103 7.28 0.92 -14.53
CA ASN A 103 8.57 0.82 -13.87
C ASN A 103 9.63 1.69 -14.54
N GLY A 104 10.54 2.19 -13.71
CA GLY A 104 11.64 3.05 -14.10
C GLY A 104 12.63 3.22 -12.95
N SER A 105 13.63 4.06 -13.14
CA SER A 105 14.60 4.36 -12.08
C SER A 105 13.89 4.98 -10.87
N GLY A 106 14.25 4.53 -9.66
CA GLY A 106 13.70 5.02 -8.40
C GLY A 106 12.28 4.54 -8.09
N CYS A 107 11.73 3.58 -8.83
CA CYS A 107 10.43 2.99 -8.53
C CYS A 107 10.53 1.90 -7.45
N ALA A 108 9.69 2.00 -6.42
CA ALA A 108 9.50 0.99 -5.39
C ALA A 108 8.08 0.42 -5.47
N TRP A 109 7.93 -0.88 -5.24
CA TRP A 109 6.69 -1.61 -5.49
C TRP A 109 6.30 -2.44 -4.27
N ARG A 110 5.09 -2.23 -3.74
CA ARG A 110 4.66 -2.90 -2.52
C ARG A 110 3.20 -3.31 -2.54
N VAL A 111 2.92 -4.47 -1.97
CA VAL A 111 1.56 -4.91 -1.63
C VAL A 111 1.43 -4.95 -0.12
N CYS A 112 0.63 -4.04 0.44
CA CYS A 112 0.33 -3.96 1.87
C CYS A 112 -0.97 -4.70 2.17
N LEU A 113 -0.87 -5.73 3.02
CA LEU A 113 -1.94 -6.64 3.35
C LEU A 113 -2.23 -6.55 4.84
N ALA A 114 -3.41 -6.07 5.22
CA ALA A 114 -3.93 -6.23 6.58
C ALA A 114 -4.44 -7.67 6.77
N TRP A 115 -3.64 -8.65 6.34
CA TRP A 115 -3.90 -10.09 6.35
C TRP A 115 -2.88 -10.78 7.25
N GLU A 116 -3.18 -11.99 7.67
CA GLU A 116 -2.28 -12.80 8.49
C GLU A 116 -1.17 -13.44 7.65
N LYS A 117 -0.05 -13.78 8.30
CA LYS A 117 1.06 -14.52 7.68
C LYS A 117 0.58 -15.86 7.13
N PRO A 118 1.23 -16.40 6.08
CA PRO A 118 0.93 -17.74 5.61
C PRO A 118 1.05 -18.77 6.73
N MET A 119 0.05 -19.66 6.83
CA MET A 119 0.11 -20.80 7.75
C MET A 119 1.26 -21.75 7.38
N LEU A 120 1.81 -22.42 8.39
CA LEU A 120 2.83 -23.45 8.19
C LEU A 120 2.32 -24.53 7.21
N GLY A 121 3.08 -24.77 6.14
CA GLY A 121 2.73 -25.74 5.11
C GLY A 121 1.88 -25.19 3.96
N ASP A 122 1.49 -23.90 3.97
CA ASP A 122 0.92 -23.29 2.76
C ASP A 122 1.97 -23.29 1.64
N PRO A 123 1.62 -23.71 0.40
CA PRO A 123 2.56 -23.74 -0.71
C PRO A 123 3.20 -22.38 -1.06
N ILE A 124 2.64 -21.25 -0.64
CA ILE A 124 3.28 -19.95 -0.86
C ILE A 124 4.59 -19.82 -0.09
N GLN A 125 4.74 -20.51 1.05
CA GLN A 125 5.96 -20.44 1.87
C GLN A 125 7.18 -20.96 1.11
N THR A 126 7.02 -21.86 0.15
CA THR A 126 8.15 -22.39 -0.63
C THR A 126 8.71 -21.40 -1.64
N VAL A 127 7.98 -20.31 -1.92
CA VAL A 127 8.37 -19.28 -2.88
C VAL A 127 8.51 -17.89 -2.25
N LEU A 128 8.47 -17.78 -0.92
CA LEU A 128 8.68 -16.53 -0.20
C LEU A 128 9.96 -16.58 0.64
N ILE A 129 10.70 -15.48 0.62
CA ILE A 129 11.83 -15.22 1.50
C ILE A 129 11.37 -14.12 2.45
N GLN A 130 11.48 -14.35 3.75
CA GLN A 130 11.22 -13.30 4.74
C GLN A 130 12.37 -12.30 4.71
N LEU A 131 12.01 -11.02 4.60
CA LEU A 131 12.96 -9.90 4.64
C LEU A 131 13.21 -9.45 6.09
N PRO A 132 14.33 -8.75 6.36
CA PRO A 132 14.60 -8.17 7.68
C PRO A 132 13.54 -7.15 8.09
N ASP A 133 13.36 -6.96 9.40
CA ASP A 133 12.36 -6.02 9.96
C ASP A 133 12.56 -4.57 9.47
N SER A 134 13.80 -4.20 9.09
CA SER A 134 14.13 -2.88 8.53
C SER A 134 13.45 -2.56 7.19
N GLU A 135 12.93 -3.57 6.49
CA GLU A 135 12.21 -3.41 5.22
C GLU A 135 10.73 -3.02 5.40
N SER A 136 10.25 -3.02 6.65
CA SER A 136 8.86 -2.73 7.00
C SER A 136 8.56 -1.24 6.93
N LEU A 137 7.47 -0.87 6.25
CA LEU A 137 6.98 0.52 6.26
C LEU A 137 6.17 0.82 7.51
N LEU A 138 5.44 -0.18 8.01
CA LEU A 138 4.57 -0.08 9.16
C LEU A 138 5.18 -0.82 10.36
N PRO A 139 4.99 -0.32 11.58
CA PRO A 139 5.51 -1.00 12.76
C PRO A 139 4.77 -2.33 13.01
N GLY A 140 5.53 -3.37 13.32
CA GLY A 140 5.00 -4.69 13.71
C GLY A 140 4.50 -5.55 12.56
N THR A 141 4.81 -5.18 11.31
CA THR A 141 4.49 -5.98 10.12
C THR A 141 5.58 -7.00 9.81
N THR A 142 5.40 -7.78 8.74
CA THR A 142 6.42 -8.69 8.24
C THR A 142 6.50 -8.58 6.74
N CYS A 143 7.73 -8.40 6.24
CA CYS A 143 8.00 -8.26 4.82
C CYS A 143 8.47 -9.58 4.21
N TYR A 144 7.98 -9.88 3.01
CA TYR A 144 8.42 -10.99 2.19
C TYR A 144 8.77 -10.50 0.78
N GLN A 145 9.64 -11.26 0.13
CA GLN A 145 9.93 -11.18 -1.29
C GLN A 145 9.71 -12.54 -1.94
N PHE A 146 9.27 -12.55 -3.19
CA PHE A 146 9.19 -13.81 -3.93
C PHE A 146 10.58 -14.30 -4.36
N ASN A 147 10.88 -15.56 -4.08
CA ASN A 147 12.03 -16.25 -4.64
C ASN A 147 11.71 -16.68 -6.08
N CYS A 148 12.18 -15.90 -7.06
CA CYS A 148 11.97 -16.24 -8.46
C CYS A 148 12.59 -17.60 -8.83
N ASP A 149 13.73 -17.98 -8.27
CA ASP A 149 14.39 -19.24 -8.63
C ASP A 149 13.64 -20.45 -8.06
N ALA A 150 12.96 -20.29 -6.92
CA ALA A 150 12.05 -21.30 -6.38
C ALA A 150 10.73 -21.39 -7.18
N LEU A 151 10.20 -20.26 -7.65
CA LEU A 151 8.94 -20.19 -8.40
C LEU A 151 9.09 -20.60 -9.88
N TRP A 152 10.19 -20.18 -10.52
CA TRP A 152 10.53 -20.39 -11.92
C TRP A 152 12.06 -20.53 -12.04
N PRO A 153 12.61 -21.76 -11.93
CA PRO A 153 14.06 -22.01 -12.01
C PRO A 153 14.69 -21.56 -13.34
N GLU A 154 15.99 -21.24 -13.35
CA GLU A 154 16.73 -20.77 -14.55
C GLU A 154 16.64 -21.72 -15.76
N HIS A 155 16.70 -23.03 -15.50
CA HIS A 155 16.67 -24.07 -16.52
C HIS A 155 15.42 -24.95 -16.41
N GLY A 156 14.27 -24.35 -16.06
CA GLY A 156 13.02 -25.07 -15.86
C GLY A 156 11.78 -24.29 -16.21
N GLU A 157 10.63 -24.91 -15.93
CA GLU A 157 9.32 -24.28 -16.06
C GLU A 157 8.88 -23.68 -14.72
N VAL A 158 7.92 -22.75 -14.79
CA VAL A 158 7.19 -22.29 -13.59
C VAL A 158 6.64 -23.50 -12.85
N LEU A 159 6.68 -23.49 -11.51
CA LEU A 159 6.12 -24.54 -10.67
C LEU A 159 4.73 -24.95 -11.14
N SER A 160 4.50 -26.25 -11.32
CA SER A 160 3.27 -26.80 -11.91
C SER A 160 1.98 -26.45 -11.14
N SER A 161 2.12 -26.09 -9.86
CA SER A 161 1.03 -25.61 -9.01
C SER A 161 0.60 -24.16 -9.31
N TRP A 162 1.36 -23.43 -10.15
CA TRP A 162 1.13 -22.05 -10.60
C TRP A 162 0.70 -22.01 -12.08
N ARG A 163 -0.26 -22.85 -12.46
CA ARG A 163 -0.66 -23.09 -13.87
C ARG A 163 -0.97 -21.82 -14.67
N ALA A 164 -1.66 -20.84 -14.09
CA ALA A 164 -2.02 -19.62 -14.82
C ALA A 164 -0.77 -18.77 -15.14
N LEU A 165 0.17 -18.66 -14.19
CA LEU A 165 1.47 -18.04 -14.44
C LEU A 165 2.26 -18.85 -15.46
N GLY A 166 2.31 -20.18 -15.35
CA GLY A 166 3.01 -21.04 -16.31
C GLY A 166 2.50 -20.92 -17.75
N ASN A 167 1.20 -20.70 -17.94
CA ASN A 167 0.64 -20.42 -19.26
C ASN A 167 1.09 -19.06 -19.82
N ARG A 168 1.15 -18.02 -18.97
CA ARG A 168 1.60 -16.68 -19.38
C ARG A 168 3.13 -16.58 -19.52
N ALA A 169 3.88 -17.40 -18.79
CA ALA A 169 5.34 -17.45 -18.84
C ALA A 169 5.88 -17.73 -20.25
N LYS A 170 5.10 -18.40 -21.11
CA LYS A 170 5.44 -18.66 -22.52
C LYS A 170 5.70 -17.39 -23.35
N SER A 171 5.19 -16.24 -22.92
CA SER A 171 5.37 -14.95 -23.59
C SER A 171 6.14 -13.93 -22.75
N ILE A 172 6.74 -14.35 -21.64
CA ILE A 172 7.43 -13.47 -20.69
C ILE A 172 8.92 -13.83 -20.67
N ASP A 173 9.78 -12.82 -20.75
CA ASP A 173 11.20 -13.01 -20.48
C ASP A 173 11.41 -13.24 -18.98
N ARG A 174 12.00 -14.38 -18.62
CA ARG A 174 12.23 -14.78 -17.22
C ARG A 174 13.10 -13.76 -16.48
N THR A 175 14.13 -13.22 -17.11
CA THR A 175 15.04 -12.24 -16.49
C THR A 175 14.28 -10.97 -16.14
N VAL A 176 13.41 -10.51 -17.03
CA VAL A 176 12.53 -9.36 -16.79
C VAL A 176 11.53 -9.65 -15.67
N PHE A 177 10.95 -10.85 -15.64
CA PHE A 177 10.03 -11.27 -14.56
C PHE A 177 10.73 -11.38 -13.20
N LYS A 178 11.97 -11.90 -13.19
CA LYS A 178 12.80 -11.95 -12.00
C LYS A 178 13.07 -10.54 -11.46
N ALA A 179 13.46 -9.60 -12.33
CA ALA A 179 13.67 -8.21 -11.93
C ALA A 179 12.41 -7.58 -11.30
N PHE A 180 11.22 -7.94 -11.78
CA PHE A 180 9.96 -7.55 -11.14
C PHE A 180 9.83 -8.12 -9.72
N LEU A 181 10.03 -9.42 -9.53
CA LEU A 181 9.92 -10.06 -8.21
C LEU A 181 10.98 -9.55 -7.23
N ASP A 182 12.18 -9.26 -7.73
CA ASP A 182 13.28 -8.69 -6.94
C ASP A 182 12.97 -7.24 -6.47
N CYS A 183 12.02 -6.55 -7.10
CA CYS A 183 11.59 -5.21 -6.68
C CYS A 183 10.27 -5.20 -5.89
N LEU A 184 9.50 -6.30 -5.93
CA LEU A 184 8.18 -6.38 -5.29
C LEU A 184 8.32 -6.83 -3.83
N VAL A 185 7.86 -5.99 -2.91
CA VAL A 185 7.76 -6.34 -1.48
C VAL A 185 6.31 -6.64 -1.12
N LEU A 186 6.10 -7.75 -0.40
CA LEU A 186 4.83 -8.05 0.25
C LEU A 186 4.94 -7.71 1.74
N GLU A 187 4.07 -6.85 2.24
CA GLU A 187 4.04 -6.49 3.67
C GLU A 187 2.73 -6.98 4.28
N VAL A 188 2.81 -7.97 5.17
CA VAL A 188 1.64 -8.59 5.84
C VAL A 188 1.54 -8.15 7.30
N ASN A 189 0.42 -8.51 7.94
CA ASN A 189 0.06 -8.07 9.29
C ASN A 189 -0.01 -6.55 9.41
N CYS A 190 -0.34 -5.84 8.32
CA CYS A 190 -0.58 -4.41 8.41
C CYS A 190 -1.66 -4.15 9.50
N PRO A 191 -1.51 -3.09 10.33
CA PRO A 191 -2.41 -2.85 11.45
C PRO A 191 -3.87 -2.87 11.01
N LYS A 192 -4.71 -3.59 11.75
CA LYS A 192 -6.16 -3.58 11.54
C LYS A 192 -6.73 -2.19 11.86
N SER A 193 -7.91 -1.90 11.34
CA SER A 193 -8.60 -0.63 11.54
C SER A 193 -9.94 -0.86 12.21
N THR A 194 -10.36 0.09 13.04
CA THR A 194 -11.72 0.16 13.59
C THR A 194 -12.70 0.86 12.67
N LEU A 195 -12.24 1.28 11.50
CA LEU A 195 -12.95 2.08 10.51
C LEU A 195 -13.41 3.41 11.12
N LEU A 196 -12.47 4.12 11.74
CA LEU A 196 -12.64 5.45 12.37
C LEU A 196 -13.56 5.45 13.62
N LYS A 197 -13.84 4.28 14.22
CA LYS A 197 -14.70 4.18 15.41
C LYS A 197 -13.94 4.44 16.71
N ASP A 198 -12.68 4.03 16.77
CA ASP A 198 -11.80 4.23 17.92
C ASP A 198 -10.38 4.55 17.49
N TYR A 199 -9.89 5.71 17.94
CA TYR A 199 -8.57 6.25 17.62
C TYR A 199 -7.46 5.81 18.58
N ASN A 200 -7.78 4.93 19.54
CA ASN A 200 -6.83 4.40 20.52
C ASN A 200 -6.34 2.98 20.19
N GLN A 201 -6.72 2.43 19.04
CA GLN A 201 -6.31 1.10 18.61
C GLN A 201 -5.99 1.04 17.12
N GLY A 202 -5.33 -0.04 16.71
CA GLY A 202 -5.08 -0.35 15.30
C GLY A 202 -4.32 0.74 14.53
N LEU A 203 -4.69 0.87 13.26
CA LEU A 203 -4.16 1.86 12.32
C LEU A 203 -4.52 3.29 12.74
N GLU A 204 -5.68 3.52 13.35
CA GLU A 204 -6.09 4.84 13.82
C GLU A 204 -5.17 5.34 14.94
N ARG A 205 -4.76 4.49 15.88
CA ARG A 205 -3.76 4.84 16.90
C ARG A 205 -2.41 5.19 16.28
N LEU A 206 -2.02 4.46 15.24
CA LEU A 206 -0.76 4.72 14.55
C LEU A 206 -0.81 6.08 13.84
N LEU A 207 -1.94 6.41 13.21
CA LEU A 207 -2.20 7.70 12.60
C LEU A 207 -2.16 8.84 13.64
N THR A 208 -2.89 8.72 14.76
CA THR A 208 -2.92 9.79 15.77
C THR A 208 -1.56 10.06 16.39
N ARG A 209 -0.80 9.02 16.74
CA ARG A 209 0.59 9.16 17.23
C ARG A 209 1.52 9.82 16.21
N THR A 210 1.28 9.59 14.92
CA THR A 210 2.07 10.21 13.86
C THR A 210 1.70 11.68 13.71
N ILE A 211 0.42 12.02 13.82
CA ILE A 211 -0.06 13.41 13.81
C ILE A 211 0.47 14.21 15.00
N GLU A 212 0.55 13.60 16.19
CA GLU A 212 1.16 14.23 17.37
C GLU A 212 2.60 14.70 17.10
N ARG A 213 3.37 13.93 16.32
CA ARG A 213 4.75 14.28 15.94
C ARG A 213 4.85 15.48 15.01
N ILE A 214 3.76 15.90 14.38
CA ILE A 214 3.68 17.15 13.58
C ILE A 214 3.63 18.38 14.51
N GLY A 215 3.29 18.20 15.79
CA GLY A 215 3.10 19.29 16.76
C GLY A 215 1.66 19.78 16.88
N ILE A 216 0.67 18.96 16.50
CA ILE A 216 -0.75 19.30 16.65
C ILE A 216 -1.15 19.36 18.13
N GLY A 217 -1.90 20.40 18.51
CA GLY A 217 -2.26 20.67 19.91
C GLY A 217 -1.18 21.45 20.67
N ILE A 218 -0.11 21.87 19.98
CA ILE A 218 0.98 22.69 20.52
C ILE A 218 1.14 23.91 19.61
N TYR A 219 1.38 25.10 20.18
CA TYR A 219 1.63 26.32 19.41
C TYR A 219 2.68 26.08 18.31
N PRO A 220 2.46 26.53 17.06
CA PRO A 220 1.35 27.38 16.58
C PRO A 220 0.08 26.60 16.14
N ASN A 221 0.02 25.30 16.36
CA ASN A 221 -1.08 24.40 15.96
C ASN A 221 -1.98 23.99 17.15
N ASP A 222 -2.05 24.78 18.21
CA ASP A 222 -2.88 24.53 19.40
C ASP A 222 -4.38 24.77 19.16
N HIS A 223 -4.75 25.43 18.06
CA HIS A 223 -6.12 25.53 17.57
C HIS A 223 -6.65 24.25 16.92
N LEU A 224 -5.78 23.27 16.64
CA LEU A 224 -6.14 21.99 16.04
C LEU A 224 -6.04 20.86 17.06
N THR A 225 -6.96 19.89 16.97
CA THR A 225 -6.84 18.63 17.70
C THR A 225 -6.35 17.50 16.77
N VAL A 226 -5.64 16.53 17.33
CA VAL A 226 -5.15 15.34 16.61
C VAL A 226 -6.28 14.63 15.88
N ARG A 227 -7.45 14.51 16.52
CA ARG A 227 -8.63 13.87 15.92
C ARG A 227 -9.17 14.65 14.73
N GLN A 228 -9.32 15.97 14.85
CA GLN A 228 -9.79 16.81 13.75
C GLN A 228 -8.86 16.70 12.53
N VAL A 229 -7.54 16.68 12.76
CA VAL A 229 -6.55 16.50 11.69
C VAL A 229 -6.68 15.13 11.05
N ALA A 230 -6.80 14.05 11.85
CA ALA A 230 -6.98 12.69 11.32
C ALA A 230 -8.23 12.57 10.43
N GLU A 231 -9.37 13.09 10.89
CA GLU A 231 -10.63 13.10 10.15
C GLU A 231 -10.56 13.95 8.87
N SER A 232 -9.84 15.08 8.93
CA SER A 232 -9.65 15.98 7.78
C SER A 232 -8.76 15.36 6.71
N LEU A 233 -7.65 14.72 7.10
CA LEU A 233 -6.77 13.98 6.18
C LEU A 233 -7.54 12.87 5.45
N CYS A 234 -8.29 12.03 6.20
CA CYS A 234 -9.11 10.98 5.59
C CYS A 234 -10.17 11.57 4.65
N THR A 235 -10.75 12.72 4.99
CA THR A 235 -11.75 13.41 4.15
C THR A 235 -11.13 13.92 2.85
N ILE A 236 -9.93 14.50 2.89
CA ILE A 236 -9.22 14.97 1.68
C ILE A 236 -8.93 13.78 0.76
N ILE A 237 -8.41 12.69 1.31
CA ILE A 237 -8.06 11.49 0.54
C ILE A 237 -9.29 10.88 -0.12
N LYS A 238 -10.38 10.71 0.64
CA LYS A 238 -11.65 10.24 0.11
C LYS A 238 -12.16 11.11 -1.04
N ARG A 239 -12.05 12.44 -0.93
CA ARG A 239 -12.44 13.37 -2.01
C ARG A 239 -11.52 13.24 -3.23
N ARG A 240 -10.20 13.12 -3.04
CA ARG A 240 -9.23 12.94 -4.12
C ARG A 240 -9.52 11.67 -4.91
N ARG A 241 -9.74 10.55 -4.22
CA ARG A 241 -10.18 9.28 -4.82
C ARG A 241 -11.48 9.41 -5.61
N ALA A 242 -12.48 10.08 -5.06
CA ALA A 242 -13.78 10.22 -5.71
C ALA A 242 -13.78 11.12 -6.97
N THR A 243 -12.77 11.98 -7.16
CA THR A 243 -12.77 13.00 -8.24
C THR A 243 -11.98 12.60 -9.49
N ASN A 244 -11.39 11.40 -9.52
CA ASN A 244 -10.54 10.91 -10.62
C ASN A 244 -9.51 11.95 -11.11
N ASN A 245 -8.99 12.75 -10.18
CA ASN A 245 -8.08 13.85 -10.50
C ASN A 245 -6.70 13.29 -10.80
N SER A 246 -6.20 13.57 -12.01
CA SER A 246 -4.90 13.10 -12.51
C SER A 246 -3.70 13.87 -11.97
N THR A 247 -3.92 14.90 -11.15
CA THR A 247 -2.86 15.73 -10.57
C THR A 247 -2.58 15.31 -9.12
N PRO A 248 -1.34 14.86 -8.82
CA PRO A 248 -0.97 14.49 -7.45
C PRO A 248 -0.99 15.71 -6.53
N ILE A 249 -1.49 15.52 -5.31
CA ILE A 249 -1.53 16.54 -4.26
C ILE A 249 -0.26 16.48 -3.40
N SER A 250 0.35 17.62 -3.11
CA SER A 250 1.49 17.73 -2.21
C SER A 250 1.09 17.73 -0.73
N CYS A 251 2.03 17.36 0.14
CA CYS A 251 1.90 17.52 1.59
C CYS A 251 1.63 18.98 1.97
N ASP A 252 2.31 19.94 1.35
CA ASP A 252 2.10 21.38 1.59
C ASP A 252 0.68 21.82 1.25
N GLU A 253 0.14 21.41 0.09
CA GLU A 253 -1.25 21.69 -0.28
C GLU A 253 -2.23 21.06 0.71
N ILE A 254 -2.00 19.82 1.14
CA ILE A 254 -2.83 19.16 2.16
C ILE A 254 -2.77 19.94 3.47
N ALA A 255 -1.57 20.26 3.96
CA ALA A 255 -1.35 20.97 5.22
C ALA A 255 -2.05 22.33 5.22
N HIS A 256 -1.93 23.06 4.10
CA HIS A 256 -2.64 24.32 3.87
C HIS A 256 -4.17 24.13 3.93
N ASP A 257 -4.73 23.12 3.24
CA ASP A 257 -6.17 22.85 3.23
C ASP A 257 -6.76 22.56 4.62
N ILE A 258 -5.94 22.05 5.55
CA ILE A 258 -6.35 21.76 6.94
C ILE A 258 -5.75 22.72 7.97
N ASN A 259 -5.16 23.83 7.52
CA ASN A 259 -4.60 24.90 8.34
C ASN A 259 -3.52 24.44 9.34
N ILE A 260 -2.70 23.44 8.96
CA ILE A 260 -1.48 23.10 9.70
C ILE A 260 -0.38 24.10 9.32
N ILE A 261 0.21 24.70 10.34
CA ILE A 261 1.34 25.61 10.22
C ILE A 261 2.62 24.78 10.35
N GLN A 262 3.40 24.66 9.26
CA GLN A 262 4.67 23.90 9.23
C GLN A 262 5.92 24.77 9.39
N THR A 263 5.82 26.09 9.21
CA THR A 263 6.93 27.02 9.40
C THR A 263 7.07 27.41 10.87
N TYR A 264 8.20 27.06 11.49
CA TYR A 264 8.82 27.98 12.44
C TYR A 264 9.22 29.20 11.63
N GLY A 265 8.67 30.38 11.94
CA GLY A 265 9.10 31.63 11.30
C GLY A 265 10.63 31.75 11.39
N GLY A 266 11.24 32.15 10.27
CA GLY A 266 12.63 32.58 10.26
C GLY A 266 12.86 33.84 11.09
#